data_AF-A0A8H6WRA5-F1
#
_entry.id   AF-A0A8H6WRA5-F1
#
_cell.length_a   1.000
_cell.length_b   1.000
_cell.length_c   1.000
_cell.angle_alpha   90.00
_cell.angle_beta   90.00
_cell.angle_gamma   90.00
#
_symmetry.space_group_name_H-M   'P 1'
#
loop_
_entity.id
_entity.type
_entity.pdbx_description
1 polymer ?
#
loop_
_entity_poly.entity_id
_entity_poly.type
_entity_poly.pdbx_seq_one_letter_code
_entity_poly.pdbx_strand_id
1 'polypeptide(L)'
;MPALAIDVLNRLVAHPKLAQTLQLQQIQRLLEFTRRIWPEIVGQTGVVPVVLPPQVVAFLSPVLRLPHDIIALSWLAFSDIAAAFQQDPIEPSLDDEFRLHANDHQIDCHTQYYPNYFVQQASNPAAMREYYNSAVPQFIHVTESSFVERQLCEYFEMQMAVTHSSAEGIARVYNLALGLSSIPNASRLMHQLDGELVLDAFFHNAVLRDKAAQHQVLSVPHHGDQRRRLDAALQERNTRMMGTGQEFWAHACNRCMKLYQGEDGNWYQITAGVHDGVTVRHLACSVHNCTEPLPSQKARFCSTHAHLKDVCYIRDCNSLTQPGFRTCTLESHCAHELGTIERHAAMFQLHNRLQKSGIPHVPKAGSSSASTTKSTVPSPAVAEKSSASASSMVKGKNSRSWTHNEQLFVRCCGVIISRVTFFGSEGVSGVAAFLKATFPPAYPGAIPSYIFYDNNCTFKKFLLSSGDHYFDNVGLPVDVWHFKCKHTERDVFCQFHCNPARFQELIGEDGNWIFNSSAAEQSNAWFGKFQSVVQEMNVLRYNFFLDEMIAIHNRWVVSELARTGQQPHILPANVLRGTHKSPLLS
;
A
#
# COMPACT_ATOMS: atom_id res chain seq x y z
N MET A 1 -8.97 -47.43 29.83
CA MET A 1 -8.54 -48.29 28.70
C MET A 1 -9.14 -49.70 28.69
N PRO A 2 -9.17 -50.50 29.78
CA PRO A 2 -9.68 -51.88 29.71
C PRO A 2 -11.17 -52.00 29.39
N ALA A 3 -12.01 -51.11 29.95
CA ALA A 3 -13.47 -51.14 29.75
C ALA A 3 -13.87 -50.87 28.28
N LEU A 4 -13.27 -49.85 27.66
CA LEU A 4 -13.54 -49.52 26.25
C LEU A 4 -13.15 -50.65 25.30
N ALA A 5 -12.01 -51.29 25.51
CA ALA A 5 -11.57 -52.39 24.66
C ALA A 5 -12.55 -53.57 24.74
N ILE A 6 -13.08 -53.84 25.95
CA ILE A 6 -14.12 -54.85 26.17
C ILE A 6 -15.42 -54.46 25.45
N ASP A 7 -15.85 -53.20 25.52
CA ASP A 7 -17.06 -52.73 24.85
C ASP A 7 -16.96 -52.81 23.33
N VAL A 8 -15.81 -52.43 22.74
CA VAL A 8 -15.56 -52.55 21.30
C VAL A 8 -15.61 -54.03 20.88
N LEU A 9 -14.98 -54.93 21.64
CA LEU A 9 -14.99 -56.36 21.35
C LEU A 9 -16.38 -56.96 21.43
N ASN A 10 -17.17 -56.62 22.46
CA ASN A 10 -18.54 -57.10 22.62
C ASN A 10 -19.42 -56.71 21.43
N ARG A 11 -19.21 -55.52 20.85
CA ARG A 11 -19.96 -55.06 19.68
C ARG A 11 -19.52 -55.71 18.39
N LEU A 12 -18.22 -55.96 18.22
CA LEU A 12 -17.75 -56.77 17.10
C LEU A 12 -18.34 -58.18 17.15
N VAL A 13 -18.42 -58.79 18.34
CA VAL A 13 -19.07 -60.10 18.52
C VAL A 13 -20.56 -60.05 18.18
N ALA A 14 -21.25 -58.96 18.52
CA ALA A 14 -22.66 -58.76 18.16
C ALA A 14 -22.90 -58.50 16.65
N HIS A 15 -21.86 -58.15 15.89
CA HIS A 15 -21.93 -57.84 14.47
C HIS A 15 -20.92 -58.68 13.66
N PRO A 16 -21.26 -59.93 13.26
CA PRO A 16 -20.35 -60.84 12.56
C PRO A 16 -19.70 -60.24 11.30
N LYS A 17 -20.45 -59.42 10.55
CA LYS A 17 -19.96 -58.72 9.36
C LYS A 17 -18.86 -57.70 9.70
N LEU A 18 -18.98 -57.00 10.82
CA LEU A 18 -17.95 -56.08 11.30
C LEU A 18 -16.74 -56.84 11.84
N ALA A 19 -16.94 -57.92 12.61
CA ALA A 19 -15.84 -58.74 13.12
C ALA A 19 -14.96 -59.34 12.02
N GLN A 20 -15.55 -59.70 10.87
CA GLN A 20 -14.81 -60.25 9.72
C GLN A 20 -14.12 -59.19 8.87
N THR A 21 -14.57 -57.94 8.93
CA THR A 21 -14.16 -56.88 7.97
C THR A 21 -13.31 -55.78 8.61
N LEU A 22 -13.59 -55.40 9.86
CA LEU A 22 -12.90 -54.30 10.53
C LEU A 22 -11.60 -54.76 11.20
N GLN A 23 -10.52 -54.06 10.88
CA GLN A 23 -9.27 -54.14 11.63
C GLN A 23 -9.27 -53.15 12.80
N LEU A 24 -8.53 -53.45 13.87
CA LEU A 24 -8.38 -52.57 15.02
C LEU A 24 -7.95 -51.15 14.62
N GLN A 25 -7.01 -51.04 13.68
CA GLN A 25 -6.54 -49.74 13.16
C GLN A 25 -7.66 -48.96 12.46
N GLN A 26 -8.58 -49.63 11.77
CA GLN A 26 -9.72 -48.97 11.13
C GLN A 26 -10.76 -48.49 12.14
N ILE A 27 -10.95 -49.23 13.25
CA ILE A 27 -11.82 -48.80 14.35
C ILE A 27 -11.23 -47.58 15.05
N GLN A 28 -9.92 -47.60 15.35
CA GLN A 28 -9.22 -46.45 15.92
C GLN A 28 -9.33 -45.22 15.01
N ARG A 29 -9.08 -45.38 13.71
CA ARG A 29 -9.22 -44.30 12.74
C ARG A 29 -10.66 -43.83 12.61
N LEU A 30 -11.65 -44.72 12.64
CA LEU A 30 -13.07 -44.35 12.60
C LEU A 30 -13.41 -43.44 13.80
N LEU A 31 -13.01 -43.83 15.01
CA LEU A 31 -13.24 -43.02 16.22
C LEU A 31 -12.49 -41.68 16.16
N GLU A 32 -11.23 -41.68 15.71
CA GLU A 32 -10.44 -40.46 15.56
C GLU A 32 -11.02 -39.50 14.51
N PHE A 33 -11.39 -39.99 13.32
CA PHE A 33 -11.96 -39.17 12.27
C PHE A 33 -13.35 -38.66 12.63
N THR A 34 -14.22 -39.52 13.18
CA THR A 34 -15.54 -39.09 13.67
C THR A 34 -15.41 -38.05 14.78
N ARG A 35 -14.35 -38.13 15.58
CA ARG A 35 -14.04 -37.11 16.58
C ARG A 35 -13.68 -35.76 15.95
N ARG A 36 -12.84 -35.76 14.92
CA ARG A 36 -12.40 -34.54 14.21
C ARG A 36 -13.50 -33.89 13.38
N ILE A 37 -14.39 -34.69 12.77
CA ILE A 37 -15.50 -34.23 11.92
C ILE A 37 -16.84 -34.23 12.66
N TRP A 38 -16.81 -34.18 14.00
CA TRP A 38 -18.01 -34.23 14.82
C TRP A 38 -19.06 -33.16 14.46
N PRO A 39 -18.67 -31.89 14.21
CA PRO A 39 -19.61 -30.86 13.76
C PRO A 39 -20.36 -31.23 12.47
N GLU A 40 -19.69 -31.89 11.53
CA GLU A 40 -20.25 -32.34 10.25
C GLU A 40 -21.21 -33.54 10.42
N ILE A 41 -21.06 -34.30 11.50
CA ILE A 41 -21.91 -35.43 11.86
C ILE A 41 -23.21 -34.96 12.52
N VAL A 42 -23.13 -34.12 13.56
CA VAL A 42 -24.31 -33.68 14.34
C VAL A 42 -25.01 -32.47 13.73
N GLY A 43 -24.34 -31.72 12.87
CA GLY A 43 -24.87 -30.51 12.25
C GLY A 43 -25.35 -29.49 13.28
N GLN A 44 -26.43 -28.77 12.96
CA GLN A 44 -26.98 -27.72 13.82
C GLN A 44 -27.81 -28.23 15.01
N THR A 45 -28.24 -29.49 14.98
CA THR A 45 -29.11 -30.05 16.03
C THR A 45 -28.32 -30.44 17.28
N GLY A 46 -27.02 -30.71 17.14
CA GLY A 46 -26.18 -31.22 18.22
C GLY A 46 -26.54 -32.64 18.66
N VAL A 47 -27.49 -33.29 17.97
CA VAL A 47 -27.97 -34.64 18.28
C VAL A 47 -27.22 -35.64 17.42
N VAL A 48 -26.76 -36.74 18.04
CA VAL A 48 -26.10 -37.84 17.34
C VAL A 48 -27.10 -38.49 16.36
N PRO A 49 -26.84 -38.47 15.04
CA PRO A 49 -27.78 -39.02 14.08
C PRO A 49 -27.76 -40.55 14.10
N VAL A 50 -28.92 -41.17 13.90
CA VAL A 50 -29.04 -42.63 13.78
C VAL A 50 -28.34 -43.15 12.52
N VAL A 51 -28.35 -42.36 11.45
CA VAL A 51 -27.69 -42.66 10.18
C VAL A 51 -26.69 -41.55 9.85
N LEU A 52 -25.46 -41.90 9.50
CA LEU A 52 -24.46 -40.92 9.10
C LEU A 52 -24.92 -40.10 7.88
N PRO A 53 -24.65 -38.78 7.86
CA PRO A 53 -24.86 -37.97 6.67
C PRO A 53 -24.12 -38.56 5.45
N PRO A 54 -24.72 -38.57 4.24
CA PRO A 54 -24.13 -39.20 3.06
C PRO A 54 -22.73 -38.69 2.69
N GLN A 55 -22.48 -37.39 2.90
CA GLN A 55 -21.17 -36.77 2.68
C GLN A 55 -20.09 -37.28 3.64
N VAL A 56 -20.47 -37.61 4.89
CA VAL A 56 -19.54 -38.17 5.88
C VAL A 56 -19.22 -39.63 5.51
N VAL A 57 -20.20 -40.39 5.05
CA VAL A 57 -19.97 -41.76 4.55
C VAL A 57 -19.05 -41.75 3.33
N ALA A 58 -19.29 -40.82 2.37
CA ALA A 58 -18.47 -40.66 1.17
C ALA A 58 -17.02 -40.24 1.50
N PHE A 59 -16.79 -39.51 2.58
CA PHE A 59 -15.45 -39.18 3.08
C PHE A 59 -14.78 -40.36 3.79
N LEU A 60 -15.48 -41.03 4.73
CA LEU A 60 -14.91 -42.10 5.55
C LEU A 60 -14.59 -43.36 4.74
N SER A 61 -15.38 -43.66 3.72
CA SER A 61 -15.18 -44.83 2.84
C SER A 61 -13.76 -44.92 2.24
N PRO A 62 -13.26 -43.93 1.48
CA PRO A 62 -11.91 -43.97 0.93
C PRO A 62 -10.82 -43.86 2.01
N VAL A 63 -11.06 -43.10 3.08
CA VAL A 63 -10.09 -42.87 4.17
C VAL A 63 -9.83 -44.13 4.98
N LEU A 64 -10.89 -44.90 5.27
CA LEU A 64 -10.81 -46.15 6.02
C LEU A 64 -10.63 -47.37 5.10
N ARG A 65 -10.75 -47.17 3.79
CA ARG A 65 -10.78 -48.22 2.76
C ARG A 65 -11.87 -49.26 3.03
N LEU A 66 -13.07 -48.79 3.35
CA LEU A 66 -14.22 -49.63 3.71
C LEU A 66 -15.42 -49.30 2.81
N PRO A 67 -16.19 -50.32 2.38
CA PRO A 67 -17.46 -50.10 1.68
C PRO A 67 -18.46 -49.25 2.48
N HIS A 68 -19.34 -48.53 1.79
CA HIS A 68 -20.31 -47.61 2.41
C HIS A 68 -21.23 -48.32 3.41
N ASP A 69 -21.64 -49.55 3.13
CA ASP A 69 -22.48 -50.35 4.01
C ASP A 69 -21.75 -50.76 5.29
N ILE A 70 -20.44 -51.01 5.21
CA ILE A 70 -19.60 -51.28 6.38
C ILE A 70 -19.42 -50.02 7.23
N ILE A 71 -19.25 -48.84 6.61
CA ILE A 71 -19.20 -47.57 7.34
C ILE A 71 -20.51 -47.30 8.08
N ALA A 72 -21.66 -47.47 7.40
CA ALA A 72 -22.97 -47.27 8.01
C ALA A 72 -23.20 -48.26 9.18
N LEU A 73 -22.84 -49.52 9.00
CA LEU A 73 -22.95 -50.53 10.06
C LEU A 73 -21.99 -50.26 11.23
N SER A 74 -20.79 -49.76 10.93
CA SER A 74 -19.83 -49.35 11.97
C SER A 74 -20.34 -48.17 12.79
N TRP A 75 -21.01 -47.20 12.15
CA TRP A 75 -21.63 -46.09 12.88
C TRP A 75 -22.74 -46.54 13.83
N LEU A 76 -23.63 -47.42 13.35
CA LEU A 76 -24.66 -48.02 14.22
C LEU A 76 -24.03 -48.73 15.42
N ALA A 77 -22.91 -49.42 15.20
CA ALA A 77 -22.20 -50.14 16.26
C ALA A 77 -21.38 -49.24 17.19
N PHE A 78 -20.94 -48.04 16.78
CA PHE A 78 -19.94 -47.27 17.56
C PHE A 78 -20.33 -45.80 17.84
N SER A 79 -21.50 -45.34 17.42
CA SER A 79 -21.91 -43.92 17.50
C SER A 79 -21.93 -43.34 18.92
N ASP A 80 -22.38 -44.09 19.91
CA ASP A 80 -22.39 -43.69 21.33
C ASP A 80 -20.98 -43.73 21.95
N ILE A 81 -20.13 -44.67 21.53
CA ILE A 81 -18.71 -44.66 21.90
C ILE A 81 -18.07 -43.39 21.32
N ALA A 82 -18.28 -43.10 20.04
CA ALA A 82 -17.78 -41.88 19.40
C ALA A 82 -18.29 -40.61 20.09
N ALA A 83 -19.53 -40.61 20.58
CA ALA A 83 -20.10 -39.51 21.36
C ALA A 83 -19.42 -39.34 22.73
N ALA A 84 -19.15 -40.43 23.44
CA ALA A 84 -18.46 -40.40 24.73
C ALA A 84 -17.02 -39.88 24.59
N PHE A 85 -16.33 -40.27 23.51
CA PHE A 85 -14.97 -39.83 23.17
C PHE A 85 -14.81 -38.33 22.93
N GLN A 86 -15.91 -37.58 22.72
CA GLN A 86 -15.86 -36.12 22.62
C GLN A 86 -15.46 -35.44 23.93
N GLN A 87 -15.71 -36.11 25.06
CA GLN A 87 -15.50 -35.53 26.40
C GLN A 87 -14.04 -35.65 26.86
N ASP A 88 -13.24 -36.49 26.19
CA ASP A 88 -11.83 -36.66 26.52
C ASP A 88 -11.00 -35.46 26.02
N PRO A 89 -9.88 -35.11 26.68
CA PRO A 89 -8.91 -34.16 26.14
C PRO A 89 -8.38 -34.66 24.79
N ILE A 90 -8.13 -33.75 23.84
CA ILE A 90 -7.48 -34.13 22.58
C ILE A 90 -6.00 -34.35 22.90
N GLU A 91 -5.58 -35.61 22.89
CA GLU A 91 -4.15 -35.95 22.91
C GLU A 91 -3.50 -35.50 21.59
N PRO A 92 -2.22 -35.07 21.61
CA PRO A 92 -1.50 -34.72 20.39
C PRO A 92 -1.51 -35.92 19.43
N SER A 93 -1.60 -35.66 18.12
CA SER A 93 -1.52 -36.77 17.17
C SER A 93 -0.13 -37.41 17.19
N LEU A 94 -0.01 -38.66 16.71
CA LEU A 94 1.30 -39.31 16.54
C LEU A 94 2.28 -38.45 15.72
N ASP A 95 1.79 -37.68 14.75
CA ASP A 95 2.60 -36.73 13.98
C ASP A 95 3.06 -35.54 14.85
N ASP A 96 2.20 -35.06 15.76
CA ASP A 96 2.55 -33.97 16.68
C ASP A 96 3.56 -34.45 17.73
N GLU A 97 3.38 -35.66 18.28
CA GLU A 97 4.33 -36.29 19.20
C GLU A 97 5.66 -36.59 18.50
N PHE A 98 5.62 -37.12 17.28
CA PHE A 98 6.81 -37.34 16.47
C PHE A 98 7.55 -36.02 16.23
N ARG A 99 6.86 -34.95 15.83
CA ARG A 99 7.49 -33.62 15.66
C ARG A 99 8.08 -33.08 16.95
N LEU A 100 7.38 -33.27 18.08
CA LEU A 100 7.84 -32.81 19.39
C LEU A 100 9.15 -33.51 19.78
N HIS A 101 9.24 -34.83 19.61
CA HIS A 101 10.36 -35.64 20.09
C HIS A 101 11.46 -35.90 19.06
N ALA A 102 11.17 -35.88 17.76
CA ALA A 102 12.16 -36.11 16.70
C ALA A 102 13.23 -35.02 16.67
N ASN A 103 12.89 -33.80 17.10
CA ASN A 103 13.83 -32.70 17.25
C ASN A 103 14.88 -32.99 18.34
N ASP A 104 14.46 -33.55 19.49
CA ASP A 104 15.35 -33.89 20.61
C ASP A 104 16.37 -34.98 20.23
N HIS A 105 16.05 -35.78 19.20
CA HIS A 105 16.86 -36.91 18.75
C HIS A 105 17.52 -36.69 17.38
N GLN A 106 17.44 -35.50 16.78
CA GLN A 106 18.03 -35.17 15.46
C GLN A 106 17.56 -36.10 14.31
N ILE A 107 16.31 -36.58 14.39
CA ILE A 107 15.71 -37.44 13.36
C ILE A 107 14.87 -36.61 12.37
N ASP A 108 14.56 -35.35 12.72
CA ASP A 108 13.77 -34.45 11.87
C ASP A 108 14.64 -33.77 10.78
N CYS A 109 14.04 -33.50 9.62
CA CYS A 109 14.61 -32.70 8.53
C CYS A 109 14.69 -31.19 8.87
N HIS A 110 14.26 -30.81 10.08
CA HIS A 110 14.19 -29.45 10.61
C HIS A 110 13.46 -28.47 9.68
N THR A 111 12.59 -28.95 8.80
CA THR A 111 11.86 -28.13 7.83
C THR A 111 10.38 -28.20 8.11
N GLN A 112 9.80 -27.05 8.46
CA GLN A 112 8.36 -26.91 8.65
C GLN A 112 7.73 -26.39 7.35
N TYR A 113 6.80 -27.17 6.80
CA TYR A 113 6.10 -26.84 5.57
C TYR A 113 4.75 -26.19 5.88
N TYR A 114 4.51 -25.02 5.29
CA TYR A 114 3.23 -24.31 5.30
C TYR A 114 2.64 -24.31 3.88
N PRO A 115 1.38 -23.90 3.68
CA PRO A 115 0.77 -23.94 2.34
C PRO A 115 1.45 -23.07 1.28
N ASN A 116 2.13 -21.97 1.63
CA ASN A 116 2.77 -21.08 0.66
C ASN A 116 4.30 -20.98 0.78
N TYR A 117 4.86 -21.40 1.90
CA TYR A 117 6.28 -21.31 2.18
C TYR A 117 6.72 -22.47 3.08
N PHE A 118 8.02 -22.69 3.17
CA PHE A 118 8.63 -23.55 4.17
C PHE A 118 9.61 -22.75 5.03
N VAL A 119 9.98 -23.31 6.18
CA VAL A 119 10.92 -22.72 7.12
C VAL A 119 11.92 -23.79 7.52
N GLN A 120 13.19 -23.56 7.25
CA GLN A 120 14.28 -24.41 7.72
C GLN A 120 14.77 -23.92 9.08
N GLN A 121 14.98 -24.85 10.00
CA GLN A 121 15.40 -24.61 11.37
C GLN A 121 14.54 -23.54 12.06
N ALA A 122 13.22 -23.77 12.13
CA ALA A 122 12.27 -22.77 12.61
C ALA A 122 12.58 -22.22 14.02
N SER A 123 13.29 -22.96 14.87
CA SER A 123 13.77 -22.50 16.18
C SER A 123 14.89 -21.45 16.11
N ASN A 124 15.59 -21.35 14.98
CA ASN A 124 16.66 -20.36 14.77
C ASN A 124 16.05 -18.95 14.66
N PRO A 125 16.50 -17.96 15.45
CA PRO A 125 16.02 -16.58 15.35
C PRO A 125 16.21 -15.93 13.97
N ALA A 126 17.18 -16.42 13.18
CA ALA A 126 17.46 -15.99 11.82
C ALA A 126 16.74 -16.82 10.74
N ALA A 127 15.83 -17.73 11.13
CA ALA A 127 15.07 -18.54 10.18
C ALA A 127 14.24 -17.66 9.24
N MET A 128 14.11 -18.12 7.99
CA MET A 128 13.40 -17.41 6.92
C MET A 128 12.22 -18.26 6.44
N ARG A 129 11.15 -17.57 6.02
CA ARG A 129 10.03 -18.12 5.26
C ARG A 129 10.41 -18.05 3.79
N GLU A 130 10.65 -19.21 3.20
CA GLU A 130 10.99 -19.37 1.79
C GLU A 130 9.75 -19.80 1.02
N TYR A 131 9.24 -18.95 0.13
CA TYR A 131 8.05 -19.27 -0.67
C TYR A 131 8.37 -20.32 -1.73
N TYR A 132 7.42 -21.20 -2.08
CA TYR A 132 7.76 -22.35 -2.95
C TYR A 132 8.05 -22.00 -4.40
N ASN A 133 7.33 -21.03 -4.95
CA ASN A 133 7.39 -20.70 -6.36
C ASN A 133 7.37 -19.18 -6.55
N SER A 134 7.77 -18.77 -7.75
CA SER A 134 7.70 -17.37 -8.18
C SER A 134 6.29 -16.99 -8.66
N ALA A 135 5.28 -17.86 -8.57
CA ALA A 135 3.92 -17.54 -8.95
C ALA A 135 3.16 -17.00 -7.72
N VAL A 136 2.18 -16.14 -7.95
CA VAL A 136 1.32 -15.69 -6.84
C VAL A 136 0.31 -16.79 -6.52
N PRO A 137 0.30 -17.36 -5.30
CA PRO A 137 -0.64 -18.41 -4.91
C PRO A 137 -2.10 -17.96 -5.01
N GLN A 138 -3.02 -18.90 -5.23
CA GLN A 138 -4.47 -18.60 -5.20
C GLN A 138 -4.93 -18.18 -3.81
N PHE A 139 -4.43 -18.82 -2.77
CA PHE A 139 -4.70 -18.48 -1.37
C PHE A 139 -3.40 -18.04 -0.72
N ILE A 140 -3.38 -16.81 -0.23
CA ILE A 140 -2.21 -16.15 0.35
C ILE A 140 -2.30 -16.29 1.87
N HIS A 141 -1.28 -16.89 2.47
CA HIS A 141 -1.07 -17.03 3.91
C HIS A 141 -0.55 -15.69 4.44
N VAL A 142 -1.48 -14.77 4.76
CA VAL A 142 -1.20 -13.38 5.11
C VAL A 142 -0.65 -13.26 6.54
N THR A 143 -1.34 -13.90 7.49
CA THR A 143 -0.93 -13.98 8.90
C THR A 143 -0.79 -15.45 9.29
N GLU A 144 -0.34 -15.75 10.51
CA GLU A 144 -0.20 -17.14 10.96
C GLU A 144 -1.53 -17.91 10.94
N SER A 145 -2.64 -17.22 11.15
CA SER A 145 -3.98 -17.81 11.27
C SER A 145 -4.94 -17.48 10.12
N SER A 146 -4.54 -16.67 9.13
CA SER A 146 -5.46 -16.14 8.12
C SER A 146 -4.95 -16.35 6.69
N PHE A 147 -5.86 -16.82 5.85
CA PHE A 147 -5.67 -16.96 4.41
C PHE A 147 -6.63 -16.04 3.67
N VAL A 148 -6.15 -15.39 2.62
CA VAL A 148 -6.97 -14.52 1.77
C VAL A 148 -6.83 -14.98 0.32
N GLU A 149 -7.95 -15.14 -0.37
CA GLU A 149 -7.94 -15.44 -1.79
C GLU A 149 -7.34 -14.28 -2.59
N ARG A 150 -6.50 -14.59 -3.58
CA ARG A 150 -5.86 -13.62 -4.45
C ARG A 150 -6.86 -12.68 -5.13
N GLN A 151 -8.00 -13.19 -5.60
CA GLN A 151 -9.05 -12.36 -6.22
C GLN A 151 -9.64 -11.35 -5.22
N LEU A 152 -9.75 -11.72 -3.94
CA LEU A 152 -10.19 -10.81 -2.89
C LEU A 152 -9.14 -9.73 -2.60
N CYS A 153 -7.84 -10.07 -2.64
CA CYS A 153 -6.76 -9.07 -2.57
C CYS A 153 -6.82 -8.09 -3.75
N GLU A 154 -7.02 -8.59 -4.98
CA GLU A 154 -7.19 -7.75 -6.17
C GLU A 154 -8.43 -6.84 -6.05
N TYR A 155 -9.53 -7.34 -5.46
CA TYR A 155 -10.70 -6.52 -5.13
C TYR A 155 -10.37 -5.39 -4.12
N PHE A 156 -9.59 -5.67 -3.09
CA PHE A 156 -9.12 -4.64 -2.15
C PHE A 156 -8.28 -3.57 -2.86
N GLU A 157 -7.34 -3.99 -3.70
CA GLU A 157 -6.50 -3.10 -4.52
C GLU A 157 -7.36 -2.16 -5.38
N MET A 158 -8.40 -2.69 -6.04
CA MET A 158 -9.29 -1.87 -6.87
C MET A 158 -10.10 -0.87 -6.06
N GLN A 159 -10.63 -1.26 -4.90
CA GLN A 159 -11.31 -0.31 -4.01
C GLN A 159 -10.37 0.79 -3.49
N MET A 160 -9.11 0.45 -3.21
CA MET A 160 -8.12 1.46 -2.83
C MET A 160 -7.84 2.41 -4.00
N ALA A 161 -7.55 1.89 -5.19
CA ALA A 161 -7.11 2.70 -6.34
C ALA A 161 -8.23 3.53 -7.00
N VAL A 162 -9.45 2.99 -7.08
CA VAL A 162 -10.57 3.59 -7.82
C VAL A 162 -11.45 4.46 -6.91
N THR A 163 -11.79 3.96 -5.73
CA THR A 163 -12.71 4.64 -4.81
C THR A 163 -12.01 5.31 -3.63
N HIS A 164 -10.67 5.23 -3.57
CA HIS A 164 -9.85 5.82 -2.51
C HIS A 164 -10.27 5.32 -1.12
N SER A 165 -10.79 4.08 -1.06
CA SER A 165 -11.32 3.50 0.17
C SER A 165 -10.18 3.21 1.14
N SER A 166 -10.39 3.55 2.42
CA SER A 166 -9.49 3.10 3.48
C SER A 166 -9.64 1.60 3.71
N ALA A 167 -8.60 0.96 4.25
CA ALA A 167 -8.64 -0.46 4.56
C ALA A 167 -9.78 -0.82 5.54
N GLU A 168 -10.05 0.06 6.51
CA GLU A 168 -11.18 -0.06 7.43
C GLU A 168 -12.54 0.05 6.71
N GLY A 169 -12.66 0.94 5.73
CA GLY A 169 -13.85 1.04 4.89
C GLY A 169 -14.08 -0.22 4.08
N ILE A 170 -13.03 -0.76 3.47
CA ILE A 170 -13.07 -2.00 2.69
C ILE A 170 -13.47 -3.18 3.57
N ALA A 171 -12.84 -3.33 4.73
CA ALA A 171 -13.15 -4.35 5.71
C ALA A 171 -14.63 -4.32 6.12
N ARG A 172 -15.16 -3.12 6.39
CA ARG A 172 -16.58 -2.92 6.72
C ARG A 172 -17.51 -3.30 5.58
N VAL A 173 -17.23 -2.85 4.36
CA VAL A 173 -18.03 -3.20 3.17
C VAL A 173 -18.04 -4.71 2.98
N TYR A 174 -16.87 -5.36 3.08
CA TYR A 174 -16.77 -6.81 2.99
C TYR A 174 -17.62 -7.51 4.06
N ASN A 175 -17.47 -7.15 5.34
CA ASN A 175 -18.22 -7.79 6.42
C ASN A 175 -19.74 -7.64 6.28
N LEU A 176 -20.21 -6.48 5.78
CA LEU A 176 -21.64 -6.22 5.58
C LEU A 176 -22.22 -6.90 4.33
N ALA A 177 -21.45 -6.98 3.25
CA ALA A 177 -21.96 -7.45 1.95
C ALA A 177 -21.59 -8.90 1.61
N LEU A 178 -20.39 -9.34 2.00
CA LEU A 178 -19.77 -10.61 1.57
C LEU A 178 -19.44 -11.54 2.75
N GLY A 179 -19.22 -10.99 3.95
CA GLY A 179 -18.79 -11.74 5.14
C GLY A 179 -19.89 -12.54 5.84
N LEU A 180 -21.15 -12.43 5.40
CA LEU A 180 -22.28 -13.19 5.92
C LEU A 180 -22.35 -14.58 5.28
N SER A 181 -21.34 -15.42 5.53
CA SER A 181 -21.42 -16.83 5.15
C SER A 181 -22.42 -17.57 6.05
N SER A 182 -23.33 -18.32 5.45
CA SER A 182 -24.28 -19.21 6.14
C SER A 182 -23.66 -20.55 6.57
N ILE A 183 -22.40 -20.79 6.20
CA ILE A 183 -21.64 -21.97 6.61
C ILE A 183 -21.16 -21.71 8.05
N PRO A 184 -21.57 -22.52 9.05
CA PRO A 184 -21.04 -22.40 10.40
C PRO A 184 -19.54 -22.71 10.33
N ASN A 185 -18.70 -21.68 10.44
CA ASN A 185 -17.28 -21.87 10.61
C ASN A 185 -17.06 -22.57 11.96
N ALA A 186 -16.72 -23.86 11.94
CA ALA A 186 -16.32 -24.61 13.13
C ALA A 186 -14.99 -24.12 13.74
N SER A 187 -14.32 -23.15 13.10
CA SER A 187 -13.12 -22.51 13.60
C SER A 187 -13.43 -21.52 14.73
N ARG A 188 -12.75 -21.69 15.88
CA ARG A 188 -12.77 -20.75 17.03
C ARG A 188 -12.17 -19.37 16.70
N LEU A 189 -11.56 -19.21 15.53
CA LEU A 189 -10.95 -17.96 15.05
C LEU A 189 -11.99 -17.14 14.28
N MET A 190 -13.07 -16.76 14.96
CA MET A 190 -14.05 -15.82 14.42
C MET A 190 -13.46 -14.42 14.41
N HIS A 191 -12.91 -14.00 13.28
CA HIS A 191 -12.59 -12.60 13.10
C HIS A 191 -13.35 -12.06 11.88
N GLN A 192 -14.21 -11.07 12.14
CA GLN A 192 -14.59 -10.11 11.12
C GLN A 192 -13.30 -9.59 10.48
N LEU A 193 -13.34 -9.39 9.16
CA LEU A 193 -12.21 -8.77 8.47
C LEU A 193 -11.98 -7.39 9.08
N ASP A 194 -10.74 -7.05 9.43
CA ASP A 194 -10.38 -5.72 9.91
C ASP A 194 -9.47 -4.99 8.90
N GLY A 195 -9.28 -3.69 9.11
CA GLY A 195 -8.43 -2.89 8.22
C GLY A 195 -6.96 -3.34 8.22
N GLU A 196 -6.47 -3.96 9.30
CA GLU A 196 -5.08 -4.41 9.37
C GLU A 196 -4.84 -5.62 8.46
N LEU A 197 -5.73 -6.61 8.52
CA LEU A 197 -5.67 -7.80 7.66
C LEU A 197 -5.87 -7.42 6.19
N VAL A 198 -6.70 -6.42 5.87
CA VAL A 198 -6.83 -5.89 4.50
C VAL A 198 -5.51 -5.28 4.01
N LEU A 199 -4.84 -4.47 4.84
CA LEU A 199 -3.55 -3.88 4.46
C LEU A 199 -2.47 -4.94 4.33
N ASP A 200 -2.38 -5.88 5.27
CA ASP A 200 -1.39 -6.95 5.22
C ASP A 200 -1.64 -7.82 3.97
N ALA A 201 -2.89 -8.15 3.63
CA ALA A 201 -3.24 -8.87 2.41
C ALA A 201 -2.84 -8.09 1.14
N PHE A 202 -3.11 -6.78 1.11
CA PHE A 202 -2.70 -5.88 0.03
C PHE A 202 -1.17 -5.89 -0.16
N PHE A 203 -0.40 -5.63 0.90
CA PHE A 203 1.07 -5.56 0.79
C PHE A 203 1.66 -6.94 0.43
N HIS A 204 1.13 -8.01 1.00
CA HIS A 204 1.62 -9.36 0.74
C HIS A 204 1.36 -9.79 -0.70
N ASN A 205 0.16 -9.56 -1.22
CA ASN A 205 -0.18 -9.83 -2.62
C ASN A 205 0.68 -9.00 -3.58
N ALA A 206 0.83 -7.70 -3.31
CA ALA A 206 1.62 -6.81 -4.16
C ALA A 206 3.11 -7.19 -4.19
N VAL A 207 3.70 -7.57 -3.05
CA VAL A 207 5.09 -8.05 -3.00
C VAL A 207 5.26 -9.37 -3.75
N LEU A 208 4.31 -10.31 -3.61
CA LEU A 208 4.33 -11.55 -4.38
C LEU A 208 4.22 -11.29 -5.88
N ARG A 209 3.36 -10.35 -6.32
CA ARG A 209 3.27 -9.91 -7.72
C ARG A 209 4.59 -9.31 -8.22
N ASP A 210 5.23 -8.45 -7.42
CA ASP A 210 6.52 -7.83 -7.75
C ASP A 210 7.64 -8.88 -7.90
N LYS A 211 7.73 -9.85 -6.99
CA LYS A 211 8.70 -10.96 -7.08
C LYS A 211 8.42 -11.86 -8.27
N ALA A 212 7.14 -12.16 -8.54
CA ALA A 212 6.72 -12.94 -9.69
C ALA A 212 7.12 -12.28 -11.03
N ALA A 213 6.91 -10.96 -11.16
CA ALA A 213 7.30 -10.21 -12.35
C ALA A 213 8.82 -10.21 -12.60
N GLN A 214 9.62 -10.45 -11.56
CA GLN A 214 11.08 -10.55 -11.64
C GLN A 214 11.58 -12.00 -11.74
N HIS A 215 10.68 -12.98 -11.79
CA HIS A 215 11.02 -14.40 -11.71
C HIS A 215 11.83 -14.75 -10.45
N GLN A 216 11.52 -14.08 -9.34
CA GLN A 216 12.13 -14.30 -8.03
C GLN A 216 11.13 -14.90 -7.05
N VAL A 217 11.67 -15.49 -5.99
CA VAL A 217 10.92 -16.04 -4.87
C VAL A 217 10.98 -15.06 -3.71
N LEU A 218 9.88 -14.92 -2.96
CA LEU A 218 9.85 -14.14 -1.74
C LEU A 218 10.54 -14.90 -0.61
N SER A 219 11.49 -14.25 0.07
CA SER A 219 12.09 -14.71 1.32
C SER A 219 11.94 -13.61 2.37
N VAL A 220 11.38 -13.96 3.53
CA VAL A 220 11.13 -13.01 4.63
C VAL A 220 11.43 -13.63 5.99
N PRO A 221 11.75 -12.83 7.03
CA PRO A 221 12.00 -13.38 8.36
C PRO A 221 10.83 -14.22 8.89
N HIS A 222 11.15 -15.39 9.46
CA HIS A 222 10.15 -16.25 10.11
C HIS A 222 9.66 -15.64 11.41
N HIS A 223 10.60 -15.13 12.21
CA HIS A 223 10.36 -14.49 13.50
C HIS A 223 10.16 -12.98 13.38
N GLY A 224 9.67 -12.37 14.47
CA GLY A 224 9.48 -10.93 14.59
C GLY A 224 8.06 -10.47 14.31
N ASP A 225 7.87 -9.14 14.39
CA ASP A 225 6.56 -8.50 14.21
C ASP A 225 6.04 -8.72 12.78
N GLN A 226 4.83 -9.29 12.66
CA GLN A 226 4.08 -9.45 11.43
C GLN A 226 4.08 -8.17 10.58
N ARG A 227 3.87 -7.01 11.22
CA ARG A 227 3.76 -5.73 10.52
C ARG A 227 5.06 -5.31 9.82
N ARG A 228 6.19 -5.82 10.29
CA ARG A 228 7.54 -5.51 9.79
C ARG A 228 8.13 -6.60 8.91
N ARG A 229 7.44 -7.75 8.79
CA ARG A 229 7.96 -8.93 8.07
C ARG A 229 8.28 -8.64 6.60
N LEU A 230 7.52 -7.73 5.98
CA LEU A 230 7.72 -7.33 4.59
C LEU A 230 8.69 -6.13 4.42
N ASP A 231 9.16 -5.49 5.50
CA ASP A 231 9.90 -4.21 5.43
C ASP A 231 11.07 -4.25 4.43
N ALA A 232 11.86 -5.34 4.43
CA ALA A 232 12.98 -5.51 3.51
C ALA A 232 12.54 -5.60 2.04
N ALA A 233 11.50 -6.40 1.76
CA ALA A 233 10.97 -6.55 0.41
C ALA A 233 10.31 -5.25 -0.09
N LEU A 234 9.60 -4.52 0.79
CA LEU A 234 9.04 -3.21 0.47
C LEU A 234 10.15 -2.20 0.14
N GLN A 235 11.21 -2.16 0.94
CA GLN A 235 12.36 -1.27 0.70
C GLN A 235 13.09 -1.58 -0.61
N GLU A 236 13.28 -2.87 -0.91
CA GLU A 236 13.89 -3.33 -2.17
C GLU A 236 13.08 -2.81 -3.38
N ARG A 237 11.76 -3.01 -3.37
CA ARG A 237 10.91 -2.49 -4.44
C ARG A 237 10.92 -0.96 -4.51
N ASN A 238 10.75 -0.27 -3.38
CA ASN A 238 10.75 1.20 -3.33
C ASN A 238 12.04 1.77 -3.95
N THR A 239 13.19 1.14 -3.67
CA THR A 239 14.48 1.55 -4.22
C THR A 239 14.51 1.39 -5.74
N ARG A 240 13.99 0.27 -6.27
CA ARG A 240 13.90 0.06 -7.73
C ARG A 240 12.96 1.05 -8.41
N MET A 241 11.87 1.45 -7.76
CA MET A 241 10.85 2.35 -8.32
C MET A 241 11.35 3.78 -8.53
N MET A 242 12.40 4.20 -7.81
CA MET A 242 12.96 5.55 -7.95
C MET A 242 13.52 5.79 -9.35
N GLY A 243 13.18 6.95 -9.94
CA GLY A 243 13.64 7.33 -11.26
C GLY A 243 12.90 6.56 -12.37
N THR A 244 13.50 5.47 -12.86
CA THR A 244 13.08 4.75 -14.07
C THR A 244 12.28 3.47 -13.81
N GLY A 245 11.96 3.15 -12.55
CA GLY A 245 11.42 1.84 -12.17
C GLY A 245 9.93 1.62 -12.43
N GLN A 246 9.18 2.68 -12.73
CA GLN A 246 7.74 2.57 -13.03
C GLN A 246 7.51 1.70 -14.28
N GLU A 247 6.49 0.83 -14.24
CA GLU A 247 6.15 -0.11 -15.33
C GLU A 247 6.02 0.59 -16.70
N PHE A 248 5.47 1.80 -16.70
CA PHE A 248 5.24 2.60 -17.90
C PHE A 248 6.22 3.77 -18.04
N TRP A 249 7.40 3.71 -17.42
CA TRP A 249 8.37 4.80 -17.44
C TRP A 249 8.70 5.29 -18.87
N ALA A 250 8.93 4.35 -19.78
CA ALA A 250 9.23 4.60 -21.20
C ALA A 250 7.98 4.64 -22.10
N HIS A 251 6.81 4.97 -21.54
CA HIS A 251 5.57 5.05 -22.29
C HIS A 251 5.60 6.12 -23.38
N ALA A 252 5.07 5.76 -24.55
CA ALA A 252 4.73 6.66 -25.64
C ALA A 252 3.36 6.29 -26.23
N CYS A 253 2.68 7.29 -26.78
CA CYS A 253 1.41 7.14 -27.49
C CYS A 253 1.15 8.40 -28.33
N ASN A 254 0.14 8.36 -29.19
CA ASN A 254 -0.23 9.47 -30.08
C ASN A 254 -0.64 10.77 -29.36
N ARG A 255 -0.87 10.72 -28.03
CA ARG A 255 -1.17 11.90 -27.20
C ARG A 255 0.03 12.54 -26.54
N CYS A 256 1.11 11.80 -26.29
CA CYS A 256 2.31 12.31 -25.61
C CYS A 256 3.56 12.33 -26.51
N MET A 257 3.44 11.78 -27.71
CA MET A 257 4.43 11.82 -28.78
C MET A 257 3.75 12.18 -30.09
N LYS A 258 4.37 13.07 -30.87
CA LYS A 258 3.96 13.48 -32.21
C LYS A 258 5.12 13.26 -33.18
N LEU A 259 4.81 12.78 -34.38
CA LEU A 259 5.76 12.64 -35.47
C LEU A 259 5.44 13.68 -36.53
N TYR A 260 6.48 14.30 -37.09
CA TYR A 260 6.35 15.23 -38.21
C TYR A 260 7.49 15.03 -39.19
N GLN A 261 7.26 15.37 -40.44
CA GLN A 261 8.29 15.35 -41.46
C GLN A 261 8.92 16.73 -41.55
N GLY A 262 10.24 16.81 -41.43
CA GLY A 262 10.98 18.06 -41.61
C GLY A 262 11.10 18.45 -43.07
N GLU A 263 11.56 19.68 -43.31
CA GLU A 263 11.82 20.21 -44.67
C GLU A 263 12.88 19.39 -45.43
N ASP A 264 13.75 18.68 -44.70
CA ASP A 264 14.75 17.76 -45.24
C ASP A 264 14.19 16.38 -45.62
N GLY A 265 12.87 16.18 -45.46
CA GLY A 265 12.19 14.92 -45.74
C GLY A 265 12.36 13.86 -44.65
N ASN A 266 13.12 14.13 -43.58
CA ASN A 266 13.32 13.20 -42.47
C ASN A 266 12.15 13.27 -41.48
N TRP A 267 11.88 12.16 -40.80
CA TRP A 267 10.90 12.11 -39.72
C TRP A 267 11.53 12.51 -38.39
N TYR A 268 10.87 13.41 -37.70
CA TYR A 268 11.22 13.91 -36.38
C TYR A 268 10.13 13.55 -35.38
N GLN A 269 10.54 13.40 -34.12
CA GLN A 269 9.63 13.16 -33.02
C GLN A 269 9.64 14.33 -32.04
N ILE A 270 8.46 14.72 -31.57
CA ILE A 270 8.28 15.66 -30.47
C ILE A 270 7.60 14.92 -29.34
N THR A 271 8.16 15.05 -28.14
CA THR A 271 7.54 14.52 -26.93
C THR A 271 7.42 15.61 -25.87
N ALA A 272 6.39 15.50 -25.03
CA ALA A 272 6.21 16.41 -23.92
C ALA A 272 5.80 15.68 -22.64
N GLY A 273 6.13 16.30 -21.52
CA GLY A 273 5.69 15.88 -20.20
C GLY A 273 5.49 17.09 -19.29
N VAL A 274 4.78 16.85 -18.20
CA VAL A 274 4.39 17.87 -17.23
C VAL A 274 4.89 17.45 -15.86
N HIS A 275 5.52 18.38 -15.17
CA HIS A 275 5.96 18.25 -13.79
C HIS A 275 5.13 19.17 -12.89
N ASP A 276 4.56 18.62 -11.81
CA ASP A 276 3.84 19.40 -10.82
C ASP A 276 3.78 18.69 -9.46
N GLY A 277 3.59 19.49 -8.40
CA GLY A 277 3.54 19.03 -7.02
C GLY A 277 2.11 18.89 -6.48
N VAL A 278 1.87 17.81 -5.73
CA VAL A 278 0.60 17.55 -5.03
C VAL A 278 0.82 17.43 -3.54
N THR A 279 -0.07 18.05 -2.75
CA THR A 279 0.00 17.99 -1.29
C THR A 279 -0.52 16.64 -0.77
N VAL A 280 0.28 15.59 -1.00
CA VAL A 280 0.22 14.32 -0.28
C VAL A 280 1.47 14.24 0.61
N ARG A 281 1.30 13.95 1.89
CA ARG A 281 2.35 14.12 2.91
C ARG A 281 2.36 12.98 3.92
N HIS A 282 3.54 12.67 4.41
CA HIS A 282 3.74 11.81 5.57
C HIS A 282 4.59 12.52 6.63
N LEU A 283 4.62 11.93 7.83
CA LEU A 283 5.45 12.42 8.94
C LEU A 283 6.94 12.29 8.61
N ALA A 284 7.70 13.35 8.87
CA ALA A 284 9.12 13.45 8.61
C ALA A 284 9.88 13.97 9.84
N CYS A 285 11.20 13.82 9.81
CA CYS A 285 12.07 14.41 10.81
C CYS A 285 11.87 15.93 10.88
N SER A 286 11.85 16.48 12.09
CA SER A 286 11.71 17.94 12.28
C SER A 286 12.91 18.79 11.90
N VAL A 287 14.03 18.17 11.50
CA VAL A 287 15.16 18.89 10.91
C VAL A 287 14.87 19.17 9.44
N HIS A 288 15.02 20.43 9.03
CA HIS A 288 14.72 20.87 7.66
C HIS A 288 15.56 20.07 6.64
N ASN A 289 14.91 19.60 5.56
CA ASN A 289 15.48 18.75 4.52
C ASN A 289 16.06 17.40 4.97
N CYS A 290 15.81 16.96 6.21
CA CYS A 290 16.19 15.62 6.63
C CYS A 290 15.29 14.58 5.95
N THR A 291 15.91 13.67 5.20
CA THR A 291 15.23 12.58 4.46
C THR A 291 15.20 11.26 5.23
N GLU A 292 15.86 11.19 6.38
CA GLU A 292 15.91 9.96 7.17
C GLU A 292 14.53 9.60 7.75
N PRO A 293 14.15 8.31 7.69
CA PRO A 293 12.89 7.86 8.24
C PRO A 293 12.81 8.05 9.75
N LEU A 294 11.60 8.32 10.24
CA LEU A 294 11.33 8.30 11.67
C LEU A 294 11.37 6.85 12.18
N PRO A 295 11.93 6.58 13.38
CA PRO A 295 11.92 5.24 13.96
C PRO A 295 10.51 4.77 14.35
N SER A 296 9.58 5.70 14.55
CA SER A 296 8.15 5.44 14.70
C SER A 296 7.33 6.67 14.35
N GLN A 297 6.04 6.51 14.07
CA GLN A 297 5.12 7.63 13.78
C GLN A 297 4.87 8.56 14.98
N LYS A 298 5.24 8.11 16.18
CA LYS A 298 5.20 8.92 17.40
C LYS A 298 6.48 9.74 17.58
N ALA A 299 7.56 9.42 16.86
CA ALA A 299 8.82 10.13 16.94
C ALA A 299 8.77 11.47 16.20
N ARG A 300 9.49 12.47 16.73
CA ARG A 300 9.67 13.79 16.11
C ARG A 300 10.97 13.88 15.29
N PHE A 301 11.98 13.12 15.69
CA PHE A 301 13.30 13.09 15.08
C PHE A 301 13.65 11.67 14.66
N CYS A 302 14.40 11.56 13.57
CA CYS A 302 15.02 10.31 13.15
C CYS A 302 16.09 9.87 14.16
N SER A 303 16.68 8.69 13.94
CA SER A 303 17.71 8.15 14.83
C SER A 303 18.95 9.06 14.91
N THR A 304 19.42 9.62 13.79
CA THR A 304 20.57 10.54 13.76
C THR A 304 20.31 11.82 14.55
N HIS A 305 19.08 12.34 14.49
CA HIS A 305 18.66 13.55 15.19
C HIS A 305 18.01 13.28 16.55
N ALA A 306 18.15 12.07 17.11
CA ALA A 306 17.50 11.70 18.36
C ALA A 306 17.89 12.60 19.54
N HIS A 307 19.14 13.09 19.56
CA HIS A 307 19.67 14.01 20.57
C HIS A 307 18.90 15.35 20.65
N LEU A 308 18.23 15.77 19.57
CA LEU A 308 17.42 17.00 19.56
C LEU A 308 16.13 16.87 20.38
N LYS A 309 15.78 15.67 20.87
CA LYS A 309 14.69 15.46 21.83
C LYS A 309 15.02 16.08 23.19
N ASP A 310 16.30 16.13 23.53
CA ASP A 310 16.78 16.65 24.81
C ASP A 310 17.02 18.17 24.76
N VAL A 311 16.73 18.80 23.61
CA VAL A 311 16.82 20.25 23.43
C VAL A 311 15.45 20.89 23.56
N CYS A 312 15.40 22.02 24.25
CA CYS A 312 14.20 22.80 24.51
C CYS A 312 13.37 23.02 23.24
N TYR A 313 12.09 22.75 23.40
CA TYR A 313 11.07 22.83 22.36
C TYR A 313 10.78 24.25 21.83
N ILE A 314 11.16 25.30 22.57
CA ILE A 314 10.94 26.69 22.14
C ILE A 314 11.92 27.07 21.03
N ARG A 315 11.43 27.85 20.05
CA ARG A 315 12.26 28.35 18.94
C ARG A 315 13.44 29.16 19.50
N ASP A 316 14.62 28.94 18.91
CA ASP A 316 15.88 29.61 19.27
C ASP A 316 16.38 29.36 20.72
N CYS A 317 15.78 28.39 21.43
CA CYS A 317 16.30 27.90 22.70
C CYS A 317 17.12 26.62 22.50
N ASN A 318 18.35 26.62 23.01
CA ASN A 318 19.28 25.47 22.95
C ASN A 318 19.52 24.81 24.32
N SER A 319 18.78 25.23 25.35
CA SER A 319 18.87 24.64 26.70
C SER A 319 18.32 23.22 26.71
N LEU A 320 18.79 22.39 27.65
CA LEU A 320 18.29 21.02 27.79
C LEU A 320 16.86 20.99 28.33
N THR A 321 16.12 19.95 27.97
CA THR A 321 14.79 19.68 28.51
C THR A 321 14.88 19.22 29.96
N GLN A 322 13.83 19.50 30.72
CA GLN A 322 13.67 18.93 32.06
C GLN A 322 12.90 17.60 32.00
N PRO A 323 13.12 16.66 32.93
CA PRO A 323 12.40 15.39 32.96
C PRO A 323 10.88 15.59 32.94
N GLY A 324 10.18 14.87 32.04
CA GLY A 324 8.72 14.95 31.89
C GLY A 324 8.19 16.13 31.07
N PHE A 325 9.04 17.08 30.68
CA PHE A 325 8.68 18.20 29.80
C PHE A 325 9.50 18.18 28.51
N ARG A 326 8.97 18.81 27.46
CA ARG A 326 9.68 19.09 26.20
C ARG A 326 10.41 20.42 26.24
N THR A 327 10.22 21.21 27.30
CA THR A 327 10.80 22.53 27.51
C THR A 327 11.92 22.50 28.55
N CYS A 328 12.74 23.55 28.58
CA CYS A 328 13.75 23.75 29.63
C CYS A 328 13.10 24.32 30.88
N THR A 329 13.88 24.54 31.94
CA THR A 329 13.41 25.06 33.23
C THR A 329 12.94 26.52 33.20
N LEU A 330 13.00 27.21 32.05
CA LEU A 330 12.50 28.58 31.93
C LEU A 330 10.97 28.59 32.08
N GLU A 331 10.47 29.37 33.03
CA GLU A 331 9.05 29.40 33.41
C GLU A 331 8.14 29.75 32.22
N SER A 332 8.53 30.70 31.37
CA SER A 332 7.78 31.08 30.17
C SER A 332 7.70 29.95 29.14
N HIS A 333 8.69 29.07 29.07
CA HIS A 333 8.70 27.91 28.18
C HIS A 333 7.81 26.80 28.75
N CYS A 334 7.95 26.51 30.04
CA CYS A 334 7.10 25.54 30.75
C CYS A 334 5.62 25.92 30.65
N ALA A 335 5.30 27.19 30.89
CA ALA A 335 3.93 27.71 30.80
C ALA A 335 3.36 27.58 29.38
N HIS A 336 4.18 27.77 28.34
CA HIS A 336 3.76 27.57 26.96
C HIS A 336 3.43 26.10 26.66
N GLU A 337 4.21 25.14 27.19
CA GLU A 337 3.94 23.71 27.05
C GLU A 337 2.66 23.31 27.78
N LEU A 338 2.49 23.72 29.04
CA LEU A 338 1.30 23.45 29.84
C LEU A 338 0.03 24.01 29.19
N GLY A 339 0.05 25.28 28.75
CA GLY A 339 -1.08 25.89 28.05
C GLY A 339 -1.42 25.21 26.71
N THR A 340 -0.46 24.51 26.09
CA THR A 340 -0.72 23.70 24.88
C THR A 340 -1.39 22.37 25.22
N ILE A 341 -0.97 21.71 26.31
CA ILE A 341 -1.58 20.48 26.82
C ILE A 341 -3.04 20.74 27.19
N GLU A 342 -3.32 21.83 27.92
CA GLU A 342 -4.68 22.23 28.30
C GLU A 342 -5.57 22.50 27.09
N ARG A 343 -5.07 23.21 26.07
CA ARG A 343 -5.81 23.45 24.82
C ARG A 343 -6.17 22.15 24.10
N HIS A 344 -5.25 21.18 24.04
CA HIS A 344 -5.53 19.88 23.44
C HIS A 344 -6.57 19.08 24.26
N ALA A 345 -6.45 19.06 25.59
CA ALA A 345 -7.41 18.39 26.47
C ALA A 345 -8.82 19.02 26.33
N ALA A 346 -8.92 20.35 26.25
CA ALA A 346 -10.17 21.06 26.03
C ALA A 346 -10.81 20.71 24.67
N MET A 347 -10.01 20.60 23.59
CA MET A 347 -10.50 20.24 22.26
C MET A 347 -11.06 18.81 22.21
N PHE A 348 -10.40 17.85 22.90
CA PHE A 348 -10.91 16.50 23.08
C PHE A 348 -12.23 16.47 23.87
N GLN A 349 -12.34 17.28 24.93
CA GLN A 349 -13.59 17.41 25.69
C GLN A 349 -14.72 17.99 24.83
N LEU A 350 -14.44 18.97 23.97
CA LEU A 350 -15.41 19.53 23.03
C LEU A 350 -15.86 18.51 21.97
N HIS A 351 -14.94 17.72 21.41
CA HIS A 351 -15.29 16.63 20.48
C HIS A 351 -16.19 15.57 21.14
N ASN A 352 -15.87 15.16 22.37
CA ASN A 352 -16.69 14.23 23.13
C ASN A 352 -18.09 14.79 23.45
N ARG A 353 -18.20 16.10 23.74
CA ARG A 353 -19.50 16.75 23.94
C ARG A 353 -20.33 16.78 22.65
N LEU A 354 -19.69 17.08 21.51
CA LEU A 354 -20.35 17.09 20.22
C LEU A 354 -20.89 15.69 19.85
N GLN A 355 -20.08 14.64 20.01
CA GLN A 355 -20.52 13.27 19.78
C GLN A 355 -21.68 12.85 20.69
N LYS A 356 -21.68 13.26 21.96
CA LYS A 356 -22.77 12.99 22.90
C LYS A 356 -24.05 13.78 22.60
N SER A 357 -23.94 14.95 21.97
CA SER A 357 -25.11 15.78 21.61
C SER A 357 -25.89 15.31 20.38
N GLY A 358 -25.41 14.30 19.65
CA GLY A 358 -26.10 13.77 18.46
C GLY A 358 -26.23 14.76 17.30
N ILE A 359 -25.52 15.88 17.35
CA ILE A 359 -25.52 16.91 16.29
C ILE A 359 -24.67 16.39 15.13
N PRO A 360 -25.20 16.34 13.89
CA PRO A 360 -24.46 15.87 12.72
C PRO A 360 -23.17 16.66 12.51
N HIS A 361 -22.07 15.95 12.26
CA HIS A 361 -20.79 16.57 11.93
C HIS A 361 -20.91 17.34 10.61
N VAL A 362 -20.61 18.64 10.60
CA VAL A 362 -20.53 19.42 9.35
C VAL A 362 -19.37 18.85 8.52
N PRO A 363 -19.60 18.35 7.29
CA PRO A 363 -18.52 17.81 6.47
C PRO A 363 -17.44 18.88 6.26
N LYS A 364 -16.17 18.48 6.40
CA LYS A 364 -15.05 19.31 5.94
C LYS A 364 -15.25 19.60 4.45
N ALA A 365 -15.21 20.88 4.06
CA ALA A 365 -15.33 21.28 2.66
C ALA A 365 -14.29 20.54 1.81
N GLY A 366 -14.76 19.68 0.91
CA GLY A 366 -13.92 18.79 0.12
C GLY A 366 -14.64 17.61 -0.54
N SER A 367 -15.89 17.79 -1.00
CA SER A 367 -16.56 16.84 -1.89
C SER A 367 -17.25 17.61 -3.04
N SER A 368 -16.57 17.63 -4.18
CA SER A 368 -17.02 17.82 -5.57
C SER A 368 -18.41 18.40 -5.86
N SER A 369 -18.43 19.59 -6.48
CA SER A 369 -19.11 19.86 -7.76
C SER A 369 -18.83 21.31 -8.17
N ALA A 370 -18.40 21.51 -9.41
CA ALA A 370 -18.31 22.83 -10.00
C ALA A 370 -19.73 23.38 -10.23
N SER A 371 -20.05 24.51 -9.59
CA SER A 371 -20.95 25.49 -10.20
C SER A 371 -20.55 26.90 -9.78
N THR A 372 -20.17 27.67 -10.79
CA THR A 372 -19.96 29.11 -10.75
C THR A 372 -21.25 29.80 -10.34
N THR A 373 -21.27 30.51 -9.21
CA THR A 373 -21.96 31.80 -9.08
C THR A 373 -21.29 32.60 -7.97
N LYS A 374 -20.60 33.69 -8.36
CA LYS A 374 -20.18 34.75 -7.45
C LYS A 374 -21.44 35.46 -6.96
N SER A 375 -21.72 35.41 -5.66
CA SER A 375 -22.63 36.36 -5.00
C SER A 375 -21.89 37.10 -3.89
N THR A 376 -21.61 38.35 -4.20
CA THR A 376 -21.10 39.43 -3.36
C THR A 376 -22.18 39.86 -2.37
N VAL A 377 -21.95 39.76 -1.06
CA VAL A 377 -22.70 40.50 -0.02
C VAL A 377 -21.73 40.82 1.15
N PRO A 378 -21.78 42.03 1.76
CA PRO A 378 -20.63 42.72 2.34
C PRO A 378 -20.30 42.36 3.79
N SER A 379 -19.02 42.56 4.15
CA SER A 379 -18.51 42.52 5.52
C SER A 379 -19.08 43.67 6.36
N PRO A 380 -19.57 43.42 7.61
CA PRO A 380 -19.76 44.48 8.57
C PRO A 380 -18.50 44.71 9.41
N ALA A 381 -18.15 45.99 9.46
CA ALA A 381 -17.57 46.76 10.57
C ALA A 381 -16.26 46.29 11.23
N VAL A 382 -15.23 47.07 10.92
CA VAL A 382 -14.08 47.48 11.74
C VAL A 382 -14.37 47.43 13.24
N ALA A 383 -13.66 46.57 13.97
CA ALA A 383 -13.45 46.69 15.41
C ALA A 383 -12.00 47.14 15.66
N GLU A 384 -11.88 48.23 16.41
CA GLU A 384 -10.66 48.97 16.71
C GLU A 384 -9.60 48.10 17.39
N LYS A 385 -8.36 48.20 16.89
CA LYS A 385 -7.18 47.64 17.56
C LYS A 385 -6.79 48.57 18.71
N SER A 386 -7.06 48.14 19.94
CA SER A 386 -6.37 48.66 21.10
C SER A 386 -4.91 48.17 21.10
N SER A 387 -4.00 49.13 21.23
CA SER A 387 -2.57 48.96 21.33
C SER A 387 -2.18 48.30 22.65
N ALA A 388 -1.81 47.01 22.60
CA ALA A 388 -1.11 46.34 23.70
C ALA A 388 0.30 45.94 23.25
N SER A 389 1.26 46.35 24.07
CA SER A 389 2.71 46.17 23.96
C SER A 389 3.17 44.80 23.46
N ALA A 390 4.19 44.82 22.61
CA ALA A 390 4.88 43.64 22.10
C ALA A 390 5.51 42.80 23.23
N SER A 391 4.75 41.85 23.78
CA SER A 391 5.36 40.67 24.40
C SER A 391 5.92 39.81 23.28
N SER A 392 7.19 39.44 23.38
CA SER A 392 7.80 38.48 22.45
C SER A 392 7.06 37.16 22.58
N MET A 393 6.09 36.90 21.70
CA MET A 393 5.33 35.66 21.69
C MET A 393 6.31 34.49 21.60
N VAL A 394 6.42 33.73 22.69
CA VAL A 394 7.14 32.47 22.74
C VAL A 394 6.48 31.54 21.72
N LYS A 395 7.17 31.28 20.61
CA LYS A 395 6.70 30.36 19.57
C LYS A 395 7.40 29.02 19.76
N GLY A 396 6.63 28.01 20.13
CA GLY A 396 7.14 26.64 20.16
C GLY A 396 7.27 26.01 18.77
N LYS A 397 8.14 25.01 18.62
CA LYS A 397 8.32 24.22 17.38
C LYS A 397 7.17 23.19 17.19
N ASN A 398 5.91 23.64 17.29
CA ASN A 398 4.72 22.87 17.76
C ASN A 398 4.14 21.74 16.91
N SER A 399 4.77 21.25 15.86
CA SER A 399 4.19 20.13 15.10
C SER A 399 5.24 19.11 14.73
N ARG A 400 4.81 17.83 14.72
CA ARG A 400 5.51 16.82 13.91
C ARG A 400 5.64 17.42 12.52
N SER A 401 6.85 17.38 11.96
CA SER A 401 7.06 17.89 10.62
C SER A 401 6.47 16.94 9.62
N TRP A 402 5.96 17.50 8.54
CA TRP A 402 5.45 16.77 7.41
C TRP A 402 6.38 17.02 6.24
N THR A 403 6.42 16.08 5.31
CA THR A 403 7.00 16.35 3.99
C THR A 403 6.27 17.51 3.33
N HIS A 404 6.93 18.18 2.39
CA HIS A 404 6.39 19.35 1.72
C HIS A 404 5.30 18.95 0.70
N ASN A 405 5.63 18.08 -0.24
CA ASN A 405 4.72 17.55 -1.24
C ASN A 405 5.31 16.31 -1.93
N GLU A 406 4.46 15.61 -2.68
CA GLU A 406 4.89 14.65 -3.69
C GLU A 406 4.99 15.40 -5.02
N GLN A 407 6.07 15.18 -5.75
CA GLN A 407 6.25 15.66 -7.13
C GLN A 407 5.99 14.51 -8.08
N LEU A 408 5.19 14.75 -9.12
CA LEU A 408 4.92 13.78 -10.16
C LEU A 408 5.48 14.27 -11.49
N PHE A 409 6.00 13.34 -12.29
CA PHE A 409 6.23 13.56 -13.71
C PHE A 409 5.19 12.77 -14.51
N VAL A 410 4.40 13.47 -15.30
CA VAL A 410 3.24 12.93 -16.02
C VAL A 410 3.41 13.18 -17.51
N ARG A 411 3.26 12.14 -18.33
CA ARG A 411 3.14 12.31 -19.79
C ARG A 411 1.86 13.07 -20.11
N CYS A 412 1.82 13.84 -21.20
CA CYS A 412 0.62 14.61 -21.58
C CYS A 412 -0.64 13.74 -21.86
N CYS A 413 -0.50 12.42 -21.90
CA CYS A 413 -1.60 11.46 -21.97
C CYS A 413 -2.20 11.06 -20.62
N GLY A 414 -1.63 11.51 -19.49
CA GLY A 414 -2.05 11.17 -18.12
C GLY A 414 -1.25 10.05 -17.45
N VAL A 415 -0.35 9.36 -18.17
CA VAL A 415 0.50 8.30 -17.60
C VAL A 415 1.57 8.92 -16.70
N ILE A 416 1.61 8.51 -15.43
CA ILE A 416 2.56 8.97 -14.43
C ILE A 416 3.82 8.10 -14.52
N ILE A 417 4.97 8.69 -14.85
CA ILE A 417 6.20 7.91 -15.10
C ILE A 417 7.23 8.01 -13.98
N SER A 418 7.09 8.97 -13.08
CA SER A 418 7.98 9.08 -11.92
C SER A 418 7.34 9.89 -10.80
N ARG A 419 7.81 9.64 -9.58
CA ARG A 419 7.38 10.30 -8.35
C ARG A 419 8.58 10.53 -7.44
N VAL A 420 8.58 11.63 -6.69
CA VAL A 420 9.51 11.85 -5.58
C VAL A 420 8.89 12.66 -4.45
N THR A 421 9.28 12.36 -3.22
CA THR A 421 8.90 13.13 -2.03
C THR A 421 9.85 14.29 -1.79
N PHE A 422 9.31 15.51 -1.68
CA PHE A 422 10.06 16.69 -1.27
C PHE A 422 9.83 16.99 0.22
N PHE A 423 10.91 17.30 0.95
CA PHE A 423 10.85 17.39 2.42
C PHE A 423 10.67 18.81 2.94
N GLY A 424 11.55 19.74 2.58
CA GLY A 424 11.53 21.10 3.14
C GLY A 424 10.92 22.17 2.24
N SER A 425 11.01 22.01 0.92
CA SER A 425 10.49 22.98 -0.05
C SER A 425 10.45 22.38 -1.46
N GLU A 426 9.74 23.08 -2.34
CA GLU A 426 9.85 22.89 -3.79
C GLU A 426 10.99 23.72 -4.38
N GLY A 427 12.21 23.40 -3.94
CA GLY A 427 13.42 24.05 -4.44
C GLY A 427 13.78 23.60 -5.85
N VAL A 428 14.19 24.53 -6.71
CA VAL A 428 14.61 24.27 -8.10
C VAL A 428 15.79 23.28 -8.22
N SER A 429 16.66 23.20 -7.21
CA SER A 429 17.72 22.18 -7.15
C SER A 429 17.15 20.78 -6.95
N GLY A 430 16.10 20.64 -6.13
CA GLY A 430 15.35 19.39 -5.97
C GLY A 430 14.65 18.98 -7.26
N VAL A 431 14.06 19.95 -7.97
CA VAL A 431 13.45 19.71 -9.30
C VAL A 431 14.50 19.23 -10.31
N ALA A 432 15.68 19.87 -10.36
CA ALA A 432 16.78 19.42 -11.22
C ALA A 432 17.19 17.96 -10.92
N ALA A 433 17.35 17.62 -9.63
CA ALA A 433 17.71 16.28 -9.20
C ALA A 433 16.62 15.26 -9.55
N PHE A 434 15.34 15.61 -9.36
CA PHE A 434 14.22 14.77 -9.71
C PHE A 434 14.15 14.48 -11.21
N LEU A 435 14.25 15.51 -12.06
CA LEU A 435 14.21 15.36 -13.50
C LEU A 435 15.41 14.54 -14.01
N LYS A 436 16.60 14.71 -13.44
CA LYS A 436 17.79 13.90 -13.77
C LYS A 436 17.69 12.45 -13.29
N ALA A 437 17.00 12.19 -12.18
CA ALA A 437 16.70 10.82 -11.75
C ALA A 437 15.64 10.16 -12.65
N THR A 438 14.64 10.95 -13.09
CA THR A 438 13.58 10.50 -14.01
C THR A 438 14.12 10.23 -15.42
N PHE A 439 15.04 11.07 -15.90
CA PHE A 439 15.70 10.94 -17.20
C PHE A 439 17.20 10.88 -16.93
N PRO A 440 17.77 9.71 -16.62
CA PRO A 440 19.21 9.62 -16.36
C PRO A 440 20.02 9.73 -17.66
N PRO A 441 21.28 10.22 -17.61
CA PRO A 441 22.14 10.34 -18.80
C PRO A 441 22.38 9.04 -19.58
N ALA A 442 22.16 7.88 -18.95
CA ALA A 442 22.22 6.57 -19.62
C ALA A 442 21.10 6.35 -20.66
N TYR A 443 20.03 7.15 -20.61
CA TYR A 443 18.90 7.09 -21.52
C TYR A 443 18.56 8.48 -22.09
N PRO A 444 19.47 9.08 -22.89
CA PRO A 444 19.26 10.43 -23.43
C PRO A 444 18.04 10.53 -24.35
N GLY A 445 17.61 9.45 -25.00
CA GLY A 445 16.40 9.41 -25.82
C GLY A 445 15.10 9.37 -25.01
N ALA A 446 15.15 9.22 -23.69
CA ALA A 446 13.99 9.27 -22.81
C ALA A 446 13.56 10.71 -22.47
N ILE A 447 14.50 11.67 -22.57
CA ILE A 447 14.26 13.07 -22.20
C ILE A 447 13.21 13.68 -23.14
N PRO A 448 12.16 14.33 -22.62
CA PRO A 448 11.17 14.97 -23.45
C PRO A 448 11.75 16.15 -24.21
N SER A 449 11.23 16.42 -25.41
CA SER A 449 11.53 17.66 -26.15
C SER A 449 11.07 18.89 -25.36
N TYR A 450 9.95 18.77 -24.64
CA TYR A 450 9.38 19.83 -23.81
C TYR A 450 8.98 19.35 -22.41
N ILE A 451 9.33 20.12 -21.39
CA ILE A 451 8.90 19.89 -20.00
C ILE A 451 8.11 21.10 -19.53
N PHE A 452 6.81 20.92 -19.31
CA PHE A 452 5.94 21.92 -18.70
C PHE A 452 6.13 21.91 -17.18
N TYR A 453 6.36 23.09 -16.62
CA TYR A 453 6.43 23.32 -15.18
C TYR A 453 6.06 24.78 -14.88
N ASP A 454 5.26 25.00 -13.86
CA ASP A 454 4.70 26.31 -13.53
C ASP A 454 5.81 27.34 -13.17
N ASN A 455 6.89 26.88 -12.54
CA ASN A 455 8.01 27.70 -12.12
C ASN A 455 9.26 27.53 -13.02
N ASN A 456 9.04 27.21 -14.31
CA ASN A 456 10.13 27.04 -15.29
C ASN A 456 10.99 28.30 -15.45
N CYS A 457 10.45 29.50 -15.20
CA CYS A 457 11.22 30.74 -15.23
C CYS A 457 12.34 30.76 -14.17
N THR A 458 12.04 30.34 -12.93
CA THR A 458 13.04 30.26 -11.85
C THR A 458 13.97 29.08 -12.08
N PHE A 459 13.44 27.96 -12.58
CA PHE A 459 14.23 26.80 -12.93
C PHE A 459 15.27 27.13 -14.02
N LYS A 460 14.89 27.80 -15.10
CA LYS A 460 15.83 28.21 -16.16
C LYS A 460 16.89 29.19 -15.65
N LYS A 461 16.53 30.15 -14.80
CA LYS A 461 17.52 31.05 -14.15
C LYS A 461 18.54 30.25 -13.34
N PHE A 462 18.08 29.25 -12.58
CA PHE A 462 18.95 28.36 -11.82
C PHE A 462 19.88 27.53 -12.71
N LEU A 463 19.38 26.96 -13.82
CA LEU A 463 20.22 26.22 -14.75
C LEU A 463 21.31 27.10 -15.37
N LEU A 464 20.96 28.33 -15.78
CA LEU A 464 21.92 29.29 -16.34
C LEU A 464 22.96 29.73 -15.31
N SER A 465 22.56 30.00 -14.07
CA SER A 465 23.50 30.44 -13.02
C SER A 465 24.41 29.32 -12.51
N SER A 466 23.94 28.07 -12.56
CA SER A 466 24.72 26.89 -12.18
C SER A 466 25.60 26.33 -13.29
N GLY A 467 25.43 26.78 -14.55
CA GLY A 467 26.14 26.22 -15.70
C GLY A 467 25.72 24.79 -16.04
N ASP A 468 24.48 24.42 -15.72
CA ASP A 468 23.96 23.06 -15.92
C ASP A 468 23.42 22.88 -17.34
N HIS A 469 24.24 22.29 -18.20
CA HIS A 469 23.96 22.07 -19.62
C HIS A 469 23.08 20.85 -19.92
N TYR A 470 22.65 20.10 -18.90
CA TYR A 470 21.89 18.85 -19.09
C TYR A 470 20.56 19.07 -19.85
N PHE A 471 19.92 20.22 -19.69
CA PHE A 471 18.63 20.55 -20.30
C PHE A 471 18.73 21.53 -21.48
N ASP A 472 19.90 21.71 -22.08
CA ASP A 472 20.09 22.70 -23.15
C ASP A 472 19.24 22.45 -24.40
N ASN A 473 18.94 21.16 -24.67
CA ASN A 473 18.11 20.74 -25.79
C ASN A 473 16.63 20.49 -25.41
N VAL A 474 16.19 21.01 -24.26
CA VAL A 474 14.81 20.85 -23.78
C VAL A 474 14.11 22.20 -23.74
N GLY A 475 12.95 22.28 -24.37
CA GLY A 475 12.05 23.41 -24.22
C GLY A 475 11.41 23.43 -22.83
N LEU A 476 11.47 24.58 -22.14
CA LEU A 476 10.95 24.74 -20.78
C LEU A 476 9.81 25.77 -20.74
N PRO A 477 8.66 25.48 -21.39
CA PRO A 477 7.48 26.34 -21.33
C PRO A 477 6.88 26.37 -19.92
N VAL A 478 6.45 27.55 -19.46
CA VAL A 478 5.55 27.65 -18.30
C VAL A 478 4.19 27.10 -18.68
N ASP A 479 3.46 26.49 -17.75
CA ASP A 479 2.07 26.11 -18.02
C ASP A 479 1.22 27.31 -18.49
N VAL A 480 0.35 27.09 -19.47
CA VAL A 480 -0.44 28.15 -20.14
C VAL A 480 -1.32 28.90 -19.13
N TRP A 481 -1.87 28.21 -18.13
CA TRP A 481 -2.68 28.85 -17.11
C TRP A 481 -1.82 29.69 -16.16
N HIS A 482 -0.68 29.15 -15.72
CA HIS A 482 0.26 29.90 -14.86
C HIS A 482 0.77 31.16 -15.55
N PHE A 483 1.12 31.07 -16.83
CA PHE A 483 1.51 32.24 -17.63
C PHE A 483 0.42 33.33 -17.65
N LYS A 484 -0.84 32.93 -17.91
CA LYS A 484 -1.97 33.88 -17.99
C LYS A 484 -2.32 34.52 -16.64
N CYS A 485 -2.20 33.77 -15.54
CA CYS A 485 -2.71 34.20 -14.24
C CYS A 485 -1.65 34.73 -13.27
N LYS A 486 -0.36 34.43 -13.49
CA LYS A 486 0.72 34.70 -12.51
C LYS A 486 1.89 35.51 -13.07
N HIS A 487 2.07 35.60 -14.38
CA HIS A 487 3.08 36.47 -14.98
C HIS A 487 2.47 37.76 -15.51
N THR A 488 3.12 38.88 -15.21
CA THR A 488 2.84 40.15 -15.88
C THR A 488 3.53 40.17 -17.24
N GLU A 489 3.00 40.89 -18.22
CA GLU A 489 3.64 41.12 -19.53
C GLU A 489 5.07 41.69 -19.42
N ARG A 490 5.44 42.28 -18.28
CA ARG A 490 6.75 42.85 -17.98
C ARG A 490 7.81 41.83 -17.57
N ASP A 491 7.48 40.56 -17.37
CA ASP A 491 8.46 39.52 -17.07
C ASP A 491 9.20 39.09 -18.35
N VAL A 492 10.12 39.95 -18.81
CA VAL A 492 10.88 39.77 -20.05
C VAL A 492 11.62 38.43 -20.09
N PHE A 493 12.12 37.95 -18.93
CA PHE A 493 12.82 36.69 -18.86
C PHE A 493 11.89 35.52 -19.16
N CYS A 494 10.72 35.46 -18.50
CA CYS A 494 9.71 34.45 -18.77
C CYS A 494 9.22 34.53 -20.22
N GLN A 495 8.96 35.74 -20.73
CA GLN A 495 8.55 35.97 -22.11
C GLN A 495 9.55 35.41 -23.13
N PHE A 496 10.85 35.56 -22.87
CA PHE A 496 11.90 35.14 -23.80
C PHE A 496 12.21 33.64 -23.71
N HIS A 497 12.27 33.07 -22.51
CA HIS A 497 12.76 31.71 -22.30
C HIS A 497 11.66 30.66 -22.10
N CYS A 498 10.50 31.03 -21.60
CA CYS A 498 9.51 30.08 -21.10
C CYS A 498 8.08 30.37 -21.58
N ASN A 499 7.85 31.37 -22.43
CA ASN A 499 6.53 31.63 -23.01
C ASN A 499 6.15 30.48 -23.97
N PRO A 500 5.06 29.75 -23.71
CA PRO A 500 4.59 28.67 -24.57
C PRO A 500 4.46 29.08 -26.05
N ALA A 501 4.00 30.31 -26.31
CA ALA A 501 3.75 30.80 -27.67
C ALA A 501 5.02 30.96 -28.51
N ARG A 502 6.22 30.90 -27.90
CA ARG A 502 7.49 30.90 -28.64
C ARG A 502 7.85 29.54 -29.24
N PHE A 503 7.23 28.47 -28.76
CA PHE A 503 7.47 27.11 -29.23
C PHE A 503 6.40 26.77 -30.25
N GLN A 504 6.63 27.14 -31.51
CA GLN A 504 5.66 26.97 -32.59
C GLN A 504 5.30 25.49 -32.81
N GLU A 505 6.22 24.58 -32.48
CA GLU A 505 6.05 23.14 -32.60
C GLU A 505 5.05 22.57 -31.58
N LEU A 506 4.62 23.36 -30.59
CA LEU A 506 3.57 22.99 -29.64
C LEU A 506 2.17 23.41 -30.12
N ILE A 507 2.07 24.17 -31.21
CA ILE A 507 0.82 24.70 -31.78
C ILE A 507 0.48 23.89 -33.04
N GLY A 508 -0.70 23.31 -33.07
CA GLY A 508 -1.20 22.52 -34.20
C GLY A 508 -1.65 23.40 -35.36
N GLU A 509 -1.93 22.76 -36.50
CA GLU A 509 -2.43 23.43 -37.71
C GLU A 509 -3.75 24.18 -37.48
N ASP A 510 -4.55 23.72 -36.52
CA ASP A 510 -5.80 24.33 -36.09
C ASP A 510 -5.61 25.50 -35.11
N GLY A 511 -4.37 25.83 -34.76
CA GLY A 511 -4.01 26.87 -33.78
C GLY A 511 -4.16 26.43 -32.32
N ASN A 512 -4.51 25.16 -32.05
CA ASN A 512 -4.64 24.64 -30.69
C ASN A 512 -3.35 23.98 -30.20
N TRP A 513 -3.18 23.88 -28.88
CA TRP A 513 -2.07 23.14 -28.30
C TRP A 513 -2.15 21.65 -28.61
N ILE A 514 -1.06 21.06 -29.12
CA ILE A 514 -1.04 19.62 -29.49
C ILE A 514 -0.84 18.68 -28.29
N PHE A 515 -0.40 19.23 -27.16
CA PHE A 515 -0.19 18.53 -25.90
C PHE A 515 -1.05 19.12 -24.78
N ASN A 516 -1.61 18.24 -23.94
CA ASN A 516 -2.34 18.64 -22.74
C ASN A 516 -1.35 19.01 -21.62
N SER A 517 -1.10 20.30 -21.40
CA SER A 517 -0.24 20.78 -20.29
C SER A 517 -0.92 20.64 -18.92
N SER A 518 -2.24 20.51 -18.87
CA SER A 518 -3.01 20.29 -17.62
C SER A 518 -3.06 18.82 -17.18
N ALA A 519 -2.29 17.93 -17.83
CA ALA A 519 -2.27 16.51 -17.49
C ALA A 519 -1.86 16.27 -16.02
N ALA A 520 -0.88 17.02 -15.52
CA ALA A 520 -0.44 16.90 -14.13
C ALA A 520 -1.51 17.34 -13.13
N GLU A 521 -2.26 18.41 -13.41
CA GLU A 521 -3.37 18.86 -12.55
C GLU A 521 -4.44 17.76 -12.39
N GLN A 522 -4.81 17.10 -13.50
CA GLN A 522 -5.79 16.00 -13.49
C GLN A 522 -5.26 14.80 -12.69
N SER A 523 -4.01 14.40 -12.91
CA SER A 523 -3.36 13.32 -12.16
C SER A 523 -3.22 13.68 -10.67
N ASN A 524 -2.89 14.93 -10.35
CA ASN A 524 -2.77 15.44 -8.97
C ASN A 524 -4.12 15.46 -8.26
N ALA A 525 -5.23 15.77 -8.96
CA ALA A 525 -6.58 15.70 -8.40
C ALA A 525 -6.99 14.26 -8.03
N TRP A 526 -6.57 13.26 -8.81
CA TRP A 526 -6.73 11.85 -8.45
C TRP A 526 -5.79 11.42 -7.32
N PHE A 527 -4.50 11.77 -7.42
CA PHE A 527 -3.47 11.36 -6.47
C PHE A 527 -3.66 11.98 -5.07
N GLY A 528 -4.11 13.24 -5.02
CA GLY A 528 -4.38 13.97 -3.78
C GLY A 528 -5.41 13.31 -2.87
N LYS A 529 -6.32 12.49 -3.43
CA LYS A 529 -7.34 11.76 -2.66
C LYS A 529 -6.77 10.68 -1.76
N PHE A 530 -5.54 10.22 -2.01
CA PHE A 530 -4.89 9.23 -1.13
C PHE A 530 -4.40 9.80 0.19
N GLN A 531 -4.38 11.13 0.38
CA GLN A 531 -3.87 11.76 1.60
C GLN A 531 -4.45 11.15 2.88
N SER A 532 -5.76 10.93 2.93
CA SER A 532 -6.43 10.34 4.12
C SER A 532 -6.05 8.88 4.38
N VAL A 533 -5.66 8.14 3.33
CA VAL A 533 -5.27 6.73 3.42
C VAL A 533 -3.84 6.59 3.93
N VAL A 534 -2.94 7.44 3.42
CA VAL A 534 -1.49 7.27 3.64
C VAL A 534 -0.92 8.11 4.79
N GLN A 535 -1.69 9.05 5.33
CA GLN A 535 -1.21 10.04 6.32
C GLN A 535 -0.52 9.41 7.54
N GLU A 536 -1.03 8.28 8.03
CA GLU A 536 -0.50 7.55 9.18
C GLU A 536 0.15 6.23 8.75
N MET A 537 0.66 6.13 7.51
CA MET A 537 1.53 5.02 7.10
C MET A 537 2.98 5.31 7.46
N ASN A 538 3.76 4.26 7.76
CA ASN A 538 5.22 4.40 7.83
C ASN A 538 5.77 4.66 6.43
N VAL A 539 6.96 5.25 6.31
CA VAL A 539 7.47 5.70 4.99
C VAL A 539 7.66 4.56 3.98
N LEU A 540 7.98 3.35 4.45
CA LEU A 540 8.15 2.18 3.58
C LEU A 540 6.82 1.80 2.93
N ARG A 541 5.78 1.62 3.76
CA ARG A 541 4.42 1.32 3.33
C ARG A 541 3.83 2.48 2.53
N TYR A 542 4.09 3.73 2.91
CA TYR A 542 3.66 4.94 2.21
C TYR A 542 4.14 4.95 0.76
N ASN A 543 5.45 4.81 0.54
CA ASN A 543 6.02 4.84 -0.80
C ASN A 543 5.53 3.66 -1.63
N PHE A 544 5.56 2.47 -1.06
CA PHE A 544 5.13 1.27 -1.74
C PHE A 544 3.67 1.36 -2.18
N PHE A 545 2.79 1.80 -1.27
CA PHE A 545 1.37 1.96 -1.52
C PHE A 545 1.11 2.92 -2.67
N LEU A 546 1.70 4.13 -2.63
CA LEU A 546 1.48 5.13 -3.67
C LEU A 546 1.99 4.67 -5.04
N ASP A 547 3.13 3.95 -5.08
CA ASP A 547 3.65 3.41 -6.34
C ASP A 547 2.78 2.26 -6.87
N GLU A 548 2.16 1.44 -6.02
CA GLU A 548 1.14 0.46 -6.47
C GLU A 548 -0.12 1.16 -7.00
N MET A 549 -0.57 2.23 -6.35
CA MET A 549 -1.73 3.01 -6.84
C MET A 549 -1.44 3.61 -8.23
N ILE A 550 -0.22 4.14 -8.43
CA ILE A 550 0.23 4.64 -9.74
C ILE A 550 0.25 3.51 -10.78
N ALA A 551 0.77 2.33 -10.44
CA ALA A 551 0.80 1.20 -11.36
C ALA A 551 -0.62 0.79 -11.80
N ILE A 552 -1.57 0.66 -10.87
CA ILE A 552 -2.97 0.35 -11.16
C ILE A 552 -3.61 1.43 -12.04
N HIS A 553 -3.41 2.71 -11.69
CA HIS A 553 -3.90 3.84 -12.47
C HIS A 553 -3.36 3.84 -13.90
N ASN A 554 -2.05 3.68 -14.06
CA ASN A 554 -1.42 3.68 -15.38
C ASN A 554 -1.90 2.52 -16.25
N ARG A 555 -2.08 1.32 -15.69
CA ARG A 555 -2.67 0.19 -16.45
C ARG A 555 -4.06 0.54 -16.99
N TRP A 556 -4.89 1.18 -16.17
CA TRP A 556 -6.20 1.66 -16.61
C TRP A 556 -6.08 2.75 -17.69
N VAL A 557 -5.26 3.79 -17.48
CA VAL A 557 -5.04 4.86 -18.48
C VAL A 557 -4.55 4.30 -19.81
N VAL A 558 -3.57 3.40 -19.78
CA VAL A 558 -3.03 2.73 -20.97
C VAL A 558 -4.08 1.89 -21.67
N SER A 559 -4.92 1.15 -20.94
CA SER A 559 -6.03 0.41 -21.52
C SER A 559 -7.03 1.32 -22.24
N GLU A 560 -7.31 2.49 -21.67
CA GLU A 560 -8.23 3.48 -22.24
C GLU A 560 -7.63 4.18 -23.48
N LEU A 561 -6.33 4.46 -23.47
CA LEU A 561 -5.59 4.94 -24.63
C LEU A 561 -5.64 3.91 -25.78
N ALA A 562 -5.49 2.62 -25.48
CA ALA A 562 -5.61 1.55 -26.48
C ALA A 562 -7.04 1.49 -27.04
N ARG A 563 -8.05 1.52 -26.15
CA ARG A 563 -9.48 1.51 -26.51
C ARG A 563 -9.87 2.67 -27.44
N THR A 564 -9.23 3.82 -27.25
CA THR A 564 -9.46 5.05 -28.05
C THR A 564 -8.49 5.21 -29.22
N GLY A 565 -7.77 4.14 -29.61
CA GLY A 565 -6.93 4.11 -30.81
C GLY A 565 -5.65 4.95 -30.73
N GLN A 566 -5.18 5.31 -29.53
CA GLN A 566 -4.02 6.19 -29.33
C GLN A 566 -2.67 5.46 -29.39
N GLN A 567 -2.68 4.16 -29.71
CA GLN A 567 -1.49 3.32 -29.92
C GLN A 567 -0.46 3.41 -28.77
N PRO A 568 -0.84 3.10 -27.52
CA PRO A 568 0.10 3.11 -26.41
C PRO A 568 1.13 1.98 -26.55
N HIS A 569 2.41 2.30 -26.33
CA HIS A 569 3.51 1.35 -26.39
C HIS A 569 4.66 1.78 -25.47
N ILE A 570 5.63 0.89 -25.26
CA ILE A 570 6.86 1.18 -24.53
C ILE A 570 7.98 1.40 -25.55
N LEU A 571 8.70 2.51 -25.42
CA LEU A 571 9.84 2.80 -26.29
C LEU A 571 10.94 1.74 -26.10
N PRO A 572 11.48 1.17 -27.20
CA PRO A 572 12.57 0.22 -27.13
C PRO A 572 13.86 0.80 -26.51
N ALA A 573 14.63 -0.05 -25.82
CA ALA A 573 15.84 0.38 -25.11
C ALA A 573 16.90 1.05 -26.01
N ASN A 574 17.02 0.66 -27.28
CA ASN A 574 17.92 1.28 -28.25
C ASN A 574 17.51 2.72 -28.61
N VAL A 575 16.22 3.02 -28.66
CA VAL A 575 15.69 4.38 -28.84
C VAL A 575 16.03 5.22 -27.61
N LEU A 576 15.77 4.67 -26.42
CA LEU A 576 16.05 5.35 -25.15
C LEU A 576 17.55 5.63 -24.94
N ARG A 577 18.44 4.73 -25.36
CA ARG A 577 19.89 4.91 -25.25
C ARG A 577 20.49 5.83 -26.33
N GLY A 578 19.71 6.23 -27.33
CA GLY A 578 20.20 7.04 -28.45
C GLY A 578 21.22 6.33 -29.35
N THR A 579 21.28 4.99 -29.32
CA THR A 579 22.29 4.19 -30.06
C THR A 579 21.96 4.02 -31.55
N HIS A 580 20.89 4.64 -32.04
CA HIS A 580 20.60 4.78 -33.46
C HIS A 580 20.03 6.19 -33.75
N LYS A 581 20.59 6.86 -34.75
CA LYS A 581 19.78 7.70 -35.65
C LYS A 581 18.87 6.74 -36.42
N SER A 582 17.80 6.27 -35.81
CA SER A 582 16.91 5.33 -36.50
C SER A 582 15.97 6.12 -37.41
N PRO A 583 15.94 5.82 -38.73
CA PRO A 583 14.77 6.08 -39.55
C PRO A 583 13.70 5.10 -39.05
N LEU A 584 12.91 5.52 -38.06
CA LEU A 584 11.73 4.78 -37.64
C LEU A 584 10.68 4.98 -38.72
N LEU A 585 10.44 3.93 -39.50
CA LEU A 585 9.32 3.62 -40.42
C LEU A 585 9.82 3.26 -41.84
N SER A 586 10.21 2.01 -42.01
CA SER A 586 10.01 1.25 -43.25
C SER A 586 8.82 0.32 -43.06
#